data_AF-A0A0N0P7M8-F1
#
_entry.id   AF-A0A0N0P7M8-F1
#
_cell.length_a   1.000
_cell.length_b   1.000
_cell.length_c   1.000
_cell.angle_alpha   90.00
_cell.angle_beta   90.00
_cell.angle_gamma   90.00
#
_symmetry.space_group_name_H-M   'P 1'
#
loop_
_entity.id
_entity.type
_entity.pdbx_description
1 polymer ?
#
loop_
_entity_poly.entity_id
_entity_poly.type
_entity_poly.pdbx_seq_one_letter_code
_entity_poly.pdbx_strand_id
1 'polypeptide(L)'
;MHSLSEKSTARVIQRRRLLPVFPFRGATAVVSQLTAPLGQAPSLETLCSTALDGFTAAEGSLFLRDAESLHLRHQLPFVLSRVAASRAIESLHHKHRNAHGGNSPVVFTGSRLSARALHGCELSLSHEDCLGAAVAWVPEVHSICSSGTGLADSGAALLAECPGDASHERNTRKEGRVVCAIDVCPVAEVHRVRTRFPQLGRRWMPQCVTDACSDTIKEVLRAIEMPWTEPTVSTDTTDFLRTLCEGDDAADTPSRRCNWWRHLSQPCTSELEAYRSLVLAQHWGARECAIKLLGISGRSFSYECVRCDPQAPSEESCPSALPFTTSFMRPHILYRGVVDGAERAPWQRAGLSPLLHLYSWVEWCPHSAVMDTPYAVVVGCCSASLPAHSC
;
A
#
# COMPACT_ATOMS: atom_id res chain seq x y z
N MET A 1 32.44 18.78 29.92
CA MET A 1 32.11 18.63 28.49
C MET A 1 32.05 17.14 28.13
N HIS A 2 31.00 16.46 28.55
CA HIS A 2 30.67 15.12 28.07
C HIS A 2 29.19 15.15 27.68
N SER A 3 28.88 15.53 26.44
CA SER A 3 27.62 15.10 25.84
C SER A 3 27.94 13.84 25.06
N LEU A 4 27.61 12.70 25.66
CA LEU A 4 27.60 11.42 24.99
C LEU A 4 26.70 11.59 23.77
N SER A 5 27.31 11.50 22.59
CA SER A 5 26.60 11.28 21.34
C SER A 5 25.89 9.94 21.49
N GLU A 6 24.61 9.98 21.87
CA GLU A 6 23.71 8.87 21.58
C GLU A 6 23.70 8.76 20.06
N LYS A 7 24.48 7.81 19.53
CA LYS A 7 24.39 7.42 18.14
C LYS A 7 22.97 6.91 17.96
N SER A 8 22.10 7.74 17.39
CA SER A 8 20.75 7.36 17.01
C SER A 8 20.87 6.08 16.17
N THR A 9 20.53 4.95 16.79
CA THR A 9 20.56 3.65 16.12
C THR A 9 19.45 3.68 15.09
N ALA A 10 19.80 3.47 13.82
CA ALA A 10 18.81 3.29 12.77
C ALA A 10 17.79 2.21 13.17
N ARG A 11 16.50 2.51 13.03
CA ARG A 11 15.39 1.61 13.37
C ARG A 11 14.51 1.41 12.13
N VAL A 12 13.69 0.36 12.16
CA VAL A 12 12.57 0.21 11.24
C VAL A 12 11.34 0.80 11.88
N ILE A 13 10.66 1.69 11.17
CA ILE A 13 9.32 2.13 11.54
C ILE A 13 8.30 1.46 10.63
N GLN A 14 7.15 1.13 11.23
CA GLN A 14 6.02 0.52 10.55
C GLN A 14 4.85 1.48 10.60
N ARG A 15 4.25 1.77 9.45
CA ARG A 15 3.06 2.61 9.35
C ARG A 15 1.94 1.78 8.75
N ARG A 16 0.91 1.54 9.55
CA ARG A 16 -0.35 0.99 9.07
C ARG A 16 -1.13 2.10 8.39
N ARG A 17 -1.70 1.82 7.22
CA ARG A 17 -2.54 2.77 6.49
C ARG A 17 -3.99 2.32 6.49
N LEU A 18 -4.87 3.26 6.81
CA LEU A 18 -6.31 3.07 6.68
C LEU A 18 -6.70 3.20 5.20
N LEU A 19 -7.14 2.09 4.61
CA LEU A 19 -7.66 2.07 3.25
C LEU A 19 -9.16 2.44 3.26
N PRO A 20 -9.68 3.06 2.20
CA PRO A 20 -11.12 3.27 2.04
C PRO A 20 -11.91 1.97 2.22
N VAL A 21 -12.97 2.00 3.05
CA VAL A 21 -13.77 0.81 3.41
C VAL A 21 -14.31 0.13 2.16
N PHE A 22 -14.87 0.90 1.24
CA PHE A 22 -15.09 0.47 -0.13
C PHE A 22 -13.99 1.10 -0.99
N PRO A 23 -13.35 0.37 -1.91
CA PRO A 23 -13.53 -1.05 -2.26
C PRO A 23 -12.60 -2.00 -1.51
N PHE A 24 -11.78 -1.52 -0.57
CA PHE A 24 -10.73 -2.31 0.10
C PHE A 24 -11.23 -2.98 1.39
N ARG A 25 -12.49 -3.41 1.45
CA ARG A 25 -13.12 -3.91 2.67
C ARG A 25 -12.30 -5.05 3.26
N GLY A 26 -11.96 -4.94 4.54
CA GLY A 26 -11.19 -5.96 5.26
C GLY A 26 -9.71 -6.02 4.90
N ALA A 27 -9.21 -5.25 3.94
CA ALA A 27 -7.79 -5.17 3.64
C ALA A 27 -7.05 -4.31 4.68
N THR A 28 -5.76 -4.61 4.87
CA THR A 28 -4.84 -3.82 5.70
C THR A 28 -3.54 -3.62 4.95
N ALA A 29 -3.16 -2.35 4.72
CA ALA A 29 -1.88 -1.99 4.14
C ALA A 29 -0.91 -1.54 5.23
N VAL A 30 0.35 -1.96 5.12
CA VAL A 30 1.44 -1.54 6.00
C VAL A 30 2.66 -1.20 5.15
N VAL A 31 3.35 -0.14 5.54
CA VAL A 31 4.67 0.24 5.03
C VAL A 31 5.70 0.07 6.14
N SER A 32 6.89 -0.39 5.79
CA SER A 32 8.05 -0.48 6.67
C SER A 32 9.24 0.22 6.04
N GLN A 33 9.89 1.11 6.78
CA GLN A 33 11.00 1.91 6.26
C GLN A 33 12.05 2.16 7.35
N LEU A 34 13.26 2.53 6.93
CA LEU A 34 14.33 2.94 7.84
C LEU A 34 14.09 4.35 8.39
N THR A 35 14.52 4.60 9.64
CA THR A 35 14.59 5.95 10.24
C THR A 35 15.88 6.68 9.94
N ALA A 36 16.84 6.03 9.29
CA ALA A 36 18.13 6.60 8.91
C ALA A 36 18.42 6.37 7.42
N PRO A 37 19.33 7.15 6.82
CA PRO A 37 19.79 6.93 5.45
C PRO A 37 20.30 5.51 5.22
N LEU A 38 20.19 5.02 3.98
CA LEU A 38 20.59 3.66 3.60
C LEU A 38 22.04 3.31 4.01
N GLY A 39 22.98 4.26 3.90
CA GLY A 39 24.37 4.06 4.29
C GLY A 39 24.59 3.88 5.81
N GLN A 40 23.55 4.07 6.62
CA GLN A 40 23.52 3.88 8.07
C GLN A 40 22.57 2.75 8.48
N ALA A 41 22.10 1.94 7.53
CA ALA A 41 21.23 0.81 7.84
C ALA A 41 21.93 -0.15 8.83
N PRO A 42 21.20 -0.70 9.82
CA PRO A 42 21.74 -1.73 10.70
C PRO A 42 22.07 -3.01 9.91
N SER A 43 22.79 -3.93 10.55
CA SER A 43 22.91 -5.29 10.02
C SER A 43 21.53 -5.93 9.82
N LEU A 44 21.42 -6.90 8.89
CA LEU A 44 20.17 -7.63 8.68
C LEU A 44 19.71 -8.32 9.97
N GLU A 45 20.63 -8.91 10.73
CA GLU A 45 20.32 -9.56 12.02
C GLU A 45 19.71 -8.56 13.02
N THR A 46 20.31 -7.38 13.16
CA THR A 46 19.76 -6.31 14.01
C THR A 46 18.40 -5.85 13.51
N LEU A 47 18.22 -5.68 12.21
CA LEU A 47 16.93 -5.29 11.63
C LEU A 47 15.83 -6.32 11.93
N CYS A 48 16.13 -7.60 11.75
CA CYS A 48 15.14 -8.65 11.93
C CYS A 48 14.76 -8.81 13.40
N SER A 49 15.75 -8.82 14.31
CA SER A 49 15.51 -8.92 15.75
C SER A 49 14.78 -7.73 16.35
N THR A 50 14.89 -6.54 15.75
CA THR A 50 14.25 -5.31 16.26
C THR A 50 12.91 -4.99 15.60
N ALA A 51 12.65 -5.48 14.38
CA ALA A 51 11.46 -5.12 13.62
C ALA A 51 10.36 -6.20 13.63
N LEU A 52 10.71 -7.45 14.00
CA LEU A 52 9.78 -8.58 14.07
C LEU A 52 9.64 -9.01 15.54
N ASP A 53 8.55 -8.61 16.17
CA ASP A 53 8.24 -9.11 17.52
C ASP A 53 8.06 -10.63 17.48
N GLY A 54 8.62 -11.35 18.46
CA GLY A 54 8.54 -12.81 18.48
C GLY A 54 9.49 -13.53 17.52
N PHE A 55 10.49 -12.84 16.96
CA PHE A 55 11.55 -13.43 16.15
C PHE A 55 12.30 -14.53 16.92
N THR A 56 11.89 -15.78 16.73
CA THR A 56 12.61 -16.92 17.31
C THR A 56 13.95 -17.10 16.60
N ALA A 57 14.97 -17.59 17.32
CA ALA A 57 16.30 -17.81 16.74
C ALA A 57 16.25 -18.73 15.50
N ALA A 58 15.33 -19.71 15.48
CA ALA A 58 15.19 -20.66 14.39
C ALA A 58 14.53 -20.07 13.13
N GLU A 59 13.36 -19.45 13.26
CA GLU A 59 12.67 -18.80 12.12
C GLU A 59 13.50 -17.63 11.59
N GLY A 60 14.16 -16.93 12.50
CA GLY A 60 15.03 -15.83 12.16
C GLY A 60 16.29 -16.24 11.40
N SER A 61 16.91 -17.36 11.78
CA SER A 61 18.06 -17.88 11.04
C SER A 61 17.69 -18.30 9.61
N LEU A 62 16.52 -18.90 9.41
CA LEU A 62 16.03 -19.24 8.07
C LEU A 62 15.79 -17.97 7.23
N PHE A 63 15.14 -16.97 7.83
CA PHE A 63 14.87 -15.70 7.18
C PHE A 63 16.13 -14.94 6.79
N LEU A 64 17.10 -14.86 7.70
CA LEU A 64 18.39 -14.21 7.46
C LEU A 64 19.15 -14.93 6.34
N ARG A 65 19.18 -16.27 6.38
CA ARG A 65 19.80 -17.07 5.31
C ARG A 65 19.15 -16.82 3.95
N ASP A 66 17.83 -16.75 3.90
CA ASP A 66 17.10 -16.45 2.67
C ASP A 66 17.43 -15.03 2.17
N ALA A 67 17.47 -14.04 3.07
CA ALA A 67 17.86 -12.67 2.74
C ALA A 67 19.31 -12.58 2.24
N GLU A 68 20.25 -13.24 2.92
CA GLU A 68 21.68 -13.25 2.60
C GLU A 68 21.99 -13.95 1.27
N SER A 69 21.13 -14.90 0.85
CA SER A 69 21.24 -15.55 -0.46
C SER A 69 20.90 -14.63 -1.63
N LEU A 70 20.27 -13.49 -1.37
CA LEU A 70 19.96 -12.48 -2.39
C LEU A 70 21.17 -11.59 -2.67
N HIS A 71 21.20 -11.02 -3.86
CA HIS A 71 22.13 -9.95 -4.19
C HIS A 71 21.99 -8.79 -3.18
N LEU A 72 23.11 -8.15 -2.79
CA LEU A 72 23.16 -7.12 -1.73
C LEU A 72 22.06 -6.06 -1.83
N ARG A 73 21.74 -5.61 -3.06
CA ARG A 73 20.68 -4.61 -3.30
C ARG A 73 19.25 -5.08 -2.98
N HIS A 74 19.03 -6.38 -2.85
CA HIS A 74 17.71 -6.96 -2.58
C HIS A 74 17.55 -7.43 -1.13
N GLN A 75 18.62 -7.50 -0.34
CA GLN A 75 18.57 -8.03 1.02
C GLN A 75 17.71 -7.16 1.94
N LEU A 76 18.02 -5.86 2.03
CA LEU A 76 17.25 -4.92 2.86
C LEU A 76 15.80 -4.77 2.36
N PRO A 77 15.52 -4.53 1.06
CA PRO A 77 14.14 -4.45 0.57
C PRO A 77 13.34 -5.72 0.83
N PHE A 78 13.96 -6.89 0.72
CA PHE A 78 13.35 -8.16 1.08
C PHE A 78 12.92 -8.17 2.56
N VAL A 79 13.83 -7.80 3.47
CA VAL A 79 13.55 -7.72 4.91
C VAL A 79 12.39 -6.76 5.20
N LEU A 80 12.47 -5.51 4.72
CA LEU A 80 11.44 -4.50 4.95
C LEU A 80 10.07 -4.94 4.45
N SER A 81 10.00 -5.61 3.29
CA SER A 81 8.73 -6.12 2.75
C SER A 81 8.08 -7.17 3.63
N ARG A 82 8.89 -8.01 4.30
CA ARG A 82 8.42 -9.11 5.16
C ARG A 82 8.07 -8.63 6.56
N VAL A 83 8.77 -7.61 7.04
CA VAL A 83 8.37 -6.82 8.21
C VAL A 83 6.98 -6.19 7.97
N ALA A 84 6.78 -5.54 6.82
CA ALA A 84 5.48 -4.95 6.47
C ALA A 84 4.38 -6.04 6.39
N ALA A 85 4.69 -7.18 5.77
CA ALA A 85 3.76 -8.30 5.64
C ALA A 85 3.34 -8.88 6.99
N SER A 86 4.31 -9.11 7.88
CA SER A 86 4.10 -9.63 9.23
C SER A 86 3.08 -8.77 9.97
N ARG A 87 3.28 -7.45 9.97
CA ARG A 87 2.36 -6.49 10.61
C ARG A 87 1.00 -6.39 9.91
N ALA A 88 0.95 -6.51 8.59
CA ALA A 88 -0.30 -6.51 7.85
C ALA A 88 -1.16 -7.73 8.19
N ILE A 89 -0.55 -8.92 8.33
CA ILE A 89 -1.20 -10.17 8.72
C ILE A 89 -1.65 -10.11 10.19
N GLU A 90 -0.77 -9.66 11.09
CA GLU A 90 -1.08 -9.47 12.51
C GLU A 90 -2.29 -8.55 12.70
N SER A 91 -2.27 -7.38 12.04
CA SER A 91 -3.37 -6.42 12.06
C SER A 91 -4.68 -6.99 11.51
N LEU A 92 -4.60 -7.87 10.53
CA LEU A 92 -5.76 -8.57 9.98
C LEU A 92 -6.33 -9.56 11.01
N HIS A 93 -5.47 -10.31 11.71
CA HIS A 93 -5.90 -11.25 12.75
C HIS A 93 -6.56 -10.57 13.94
N HIS A 94 -6.06 -9.41 14.40
CA HIS A 94 -6.72 -8.66 15.49
C HIS A 94 -8.16 -8.28 15.14
N LYS A 95 -8.41 -7.81 13.90
CA LYS A 95 -9.77 -7.49 13.44
C LYS A 95 -10.74 -8.68 13.53
N HIS A 96 -10.23 -9.91 13.39
CA HIS A 96 -11.04 -11.13 13.44
C HIS A 96 -11.10 -11.79 14.84
N ARG A 97 -10.06 -11.63 15.67
CA ARG A 97 -9.87 -12.37 16.94
C ARG A 97 -10.26 -11.62 18.21
N ASN A 98 -10.87 -10.44 18.11
CA ASN A 98 -11.38 -9.66 19.25
C ASN A 98 -12.41 -10.39 20.16
N ALA A 99 -12.59 -11.70 20.02
CA ALA A 99 -13.37 -12.54 20.93
C ALA A 99 -12.52 -13.38 21.93
N HIS A 100 -11.26 -13.76 21.65
CA HIS A 100 -10.59 -14.87 22.39
C HIS A 100 -9.15 -14.62 22.91
N GLY A 101 -8.74 -13.36 23.12
CA GLY A 101 -7.68 -13.01 24.10
C GLY A 101 -6.23 -13.46 23.82
N GLY A 102 -5.89 -13.98 22.64
CA GLY A 102 -4.52 -14.37 22.28
C GLY A 102 -3.93 -13.53 21.14
N ASN A 103 -3.12 -12.52 21.49
CA ASN A 103 -2.34 -11.72 20.54
C ASN A 103 -0.91 -12.28 20.45
N SER A 104 -0.72 -13.31 19.62
CA SER A 104 0.62 -13.77 19.29
C SER A 104 1.16 -12.95 18.12
N PRO A 105 2.38 -12.40 18.21
CA PRO A 105 2.99 -11.67 17.10
C PRO A 105 3.18 -12.61 15.90
N VAL A 106 3.01 -12.08 14.70
CA VAL A 106 3.17 -12.84 13.45
C VAL A 106 4.55 -12.56 12.88
N VAL A 107 5.32 -13.60 12.60
CA VAL A 107 6.58 -13.52 11.84
C VAL A 107 6.38 -14.19 10.50
N PHE A 108 6.24 -13.40 9.44
CA PHE A 108 6.01 -13.89 8.09
C PHE A 108 7.26 -13.74 7.21
N THR A 109 7.81 -14.88 6.80
CA THR A 109 9.02 -14.96 5.97
C THR A 109 8.76 -15.61 4.60
N GLY A 110 7.58 -16.23 4.44
CA GLY A 110 7.27 -17.10 3.31
C GLY A 110 6.87 -16.40 2.00
N SER A 111 6.20 -17.18 1.15
CA SER A 111 5.65 -16.73 -0.14
C SER A 111 4.18 -16.31 -0.02
N ARG A 112 3.62 -15.68 -1.06
CA ARG A 112 2.16 -15.35 -1.10
C ARG A 112 1.30 -16.60 -0.89
N LEU A 113 1.70 -17.75 -1.45
CA LEU A 113 1.02 -19.03 -1.25
C LEU A 113 1.09 -19.49 0.21
N SER A 114 2.23 -19.26 0.86
CA SER A 114 2.44 -19.56 2.28
C SER A 114 1.57 -18.70 3.17
N ALA A 115 1.32 -17.42 2.84
CA ALA A 115 0.43 -16.54 3.59
C ALA A 115 -0.98 -17.12 3.67
N ARG A 116 -1.48 -17.64 2.53
CA ARG A 116 -2.78 -18.30 2.47
C ARG A 116 -2.82 -19.59 3.26
N ALA A 117 -1.80 -20.45 3.12
CA ALA A 117 -1.77 -21.74 3.79
C ALA A 117 -1.62 -21.62 5.32
N LEU A 118 -0.80 -20.69 5.80
CA LEU A 118 -0.43 -20.57 7.21
C LEU A 118 -1.31 -19.58 8.00
N HIS A 119 -1.80 -18.52 7.34
CA HIS A 119 -2.51 -17.43 8.00
C HIS A 119 -3.93 -17.20 7.47
N GLY A 120 -4.38 -17.99 6.49
CA GLY A 120 -5.72 -17.89 5.92
C GLY A 120 -5.99 -16.57 5.21
N CYS A 121 -4.95 -15.86 4.78
CA CYS A 121 -5.07 -14.55 4.14
C CYS A 121 -4.36 -14.51 2.79
N GLU A 122 -4.77 -13.56 1.96
CA GLU A 122 -4.09 -13.23 0.72
C GLU A 122 -3.16 -12.05 0.96
N LEU A 123 -2.09 -11.98 0.18
CA LEU A 123 -1.00 -11.05 0.41
C LEU A 123 -0.42 -10.53 -0.90
N SER A 124 -0.23 -9.22 -0.98
CA SER A 124 0.58 -8.57 -2.01
C SER A 124 1.69 -7.76 -1.37
N LEU A 125 2.83 -7.71 -2.04
CA LEU A 125 4.10 -7.23 -1.54
C LEU A 125 4.74 -6.32 -2.59
N SER A 126 5.38 -5.25 -2.13
CA SER A 126 6.30 -4.46 -2.93
C SER A 126 7.45 -3.96 -2.08
N HIS A 127 8.57 -3.63 -2.72
CA HIS A 127 9.69 -3.02 -2.04
C HIS A 127 10.58 -2.24 -3.00
N GLU A 128 11.29 -1.28 -2.43
CA GLU A 128 12.35 -0.49 -3.02
C GLU A 128 13.47 -0.34 -1.98
N ASP A 129 14.59 0.28 -2.38
CA ASP A 129 15.85 0.36 -1.63
C ASP A 129 15.73 0.45 -0.09
N CYS A 130 14.93 1.38 0.42
CA CYS A 130 14.75 1.62 1.86
C CYS A 130 13.29 1.55 2.34
N LEU A 131 12.39 1.00 1.53
CA LEU A 131 10.96 0.94 1.82
C LEU A 131 10.35 -0.39 1.35
N GLY A 132 9.71 -1.11 2.26
CA GLY A 132 8.90 -2.28 1.96
C GLY A 132 7.42 -2.01 2.25
N ALA A 133 6.52 -2.58 1.47
CA ALA A 133 5.09 -2.45 1.70
C ALA A 133 4.36 -3.77 1.46
N ALA A 134 3.27 -3.94 2.19
CA ALA A 134 2.41 -5.11 2.08
C ALA A 134 0.94 -4.71 2.21
N VAL A 135 0.07 -5.42 1.50
CA VAL A 135 -1.38 -5.40 1.73
C VAL A 135 -1.86 -6.83 1.95
N ALA A 136 -2.54 -7.06 3.07
CA ALA A 136 -3.13 -8.34 3.44
C ALA A 136 -4.65 -8.23 3.53
N TRP A 137 -5.37 -9.26 3.10
CA TRP A 137 -6.83 -9.32 3.18
C TRP A 137 -7.32 -10.76 3.34
N VAL A 138 -8.51 -10.94 3.92
CA VAL A 138 -9.12 -12.27 4.00
C VAL A 138 -9.78 -12.58 2.66
N PRO A 139 -9.50 -13.75 2.03
CA PRO A 139 -10.28 -14.17 0.89
C PRO A 139 -11.72 -14.39 1.35
N GLU A 140 -12.69 -13.76 0.68
CA GLU A 140 -14.10 -14.00 0.99
C GLU A 140 -14.41 -15.49 0.88
N VAL A 141 -14.60 -16.13 2.04
CA VAL A 141 -15.05 -17.51 2.12
C VAL A 141 -16.54 -17.44 1.89
N HIS A 142 -17.01 -18.07 0.82
CA HIS A 142 -18.44 -18.26 0.64
C HIS A 142 -18.99 -18.88 1.92
N SER A 143 -19.88 -18.15 2.59
CA SER A 143 -20.87 -18.77 3.45
C SER A 143 -21.68 -19.66 2.51
N ILE A 144 -21.19 -20.88 2.29
CA ILE A 144 -21.98 -21.94 1.69
C ILE A 144 -23.14 -22.05 2.66
N CYS A 145 -24.32 -21.63 2.19
CA CYS A 145 -25.54 -21.67 2.95
C CYS A 145 -25.62 -23.05 3.61
N SER A 146 -25.34 -23.08 4.92
CA SER A 146 -25.88 -24.11 5.77
C SER A 146 -27.37 -23.81 5.78
N SER A 147 -28.07 -24.33 4.78
CA SER A 147 -29.50 -24.58 4.83
C SER A 147 -29.74 -25.62 5.93
N GLY A 148 -29.49 -25.20 7.18
CA GLY A 148 -29.96 -25.87 8.36
C GLY A 148 -31.42 -25.51 8.48
N THR A 149 -32.27 -26.47 8.09
CA THR A 149 -33.66 -26.56 8.48
C THR A 149 -33.82 -26.11 9.93
N GLY A 150 -34.72 -25.15 10.14
CA GLY A 150 -34.94 -24.52 11.43
C GLY A 150 -35.26 -25.51 12.55
N LEU A 151 -34.73 -25.20 13.72
CA LEU A 151 -35.50 -25.35 14.94
C LEU A 151 -35.52 -23.98 15.61
N ALA A 152 -36.73 -23.45 15.72
CA ALA A 152 -37.03 -22.30 16.53
C ALA A 152 -36.63 -22.57 17.97
N ASP A 153 -35.96 -21.63 18.60
CA ASP A 153 -36.20 -21.43 20.02
C ASP A 153 -36.15 -19.95 20.39
N SER A 154 -37.16 -19.58 21.16
CA SER A 154 -37.58 -18.20 21.41
C SER A 154 -36.94 -17.69 22.69
N GLY A 155 -36.32 -16.52 22.65
CA GLY A 155 -35.76 -15.89 23.84
C GLY A 155 -35.56 -14.39 23.63
N ALA A 156 -36.58 -13.61 24.00
CA ALA A 156 -36.62 -12.16 23.88
C ALA A 156 -35.56 -11.46 24.75
N ALA A 157 -34.85 -10.49 24.17
CA ALA A 157 -34.22 -9.41 24.91
C ALA A 157 -34.27 -8.11 24.10
N LEU A 158 -35.09 -7.19 24.61
CA LEU A 158 -35.26 -5.80 24.17
C LEU A 158 -33.98 -5.00 24.42
N LEU A 159 -33.36 -4.47 23.37
CA LEU A 159 -32.48 -3.30 23.48
C LEU A 159 -32.79 -2.32 22.35
N ALA A 160 -32.84 -1.04 22.76
CA ALA A 160 -33.38 0.08 22.03
C ALA A 160 -32.60 0.42 20.75
N GLU A 161 -33.36 0.57 19.66
CA GLU A 161 -32.89 1.05 18.37
C GLU A 161 -32.67 2.58 18.41
N CYS A 162 -31.48 3.03 18.05
CA CYS A 162 -31.24 4.42 17.65
C CYS A 162 -31.63 4.60 16.18
N PRO A 163 -32.42 5.63 15.80
CA PRO A 163 -32.72 5.92 14.41
C PRO A 163 -31.60 6.78 13.81
N GLY A 164 -30.86 6.22 12.85
CA GLY A 164 -29.86 6.94 12.07
C GLY A 164 -29.62 6.26 10.73
N ASP A 165 -30.23 6.82 9.68
CA ASP A 165 -30.10 6.58 8.23
C ASP A 165 -29.05 5.56 7.76
N ALA A 166 -29.41 4.27 7.81
CA ALA A 166 -28.67 3.16 7.21
C ALA A 166 -29.41 2.55 6.02
N SER A 167 -30.11 3.37 5.23
CA SER A 167 -30.94 2.92 4.11
C SER A 167 -30.41 3.41 2.77
N HIS A 168 -29.27 2.89 2.29
CA HIS A 168 -29.00 2.82 0.83
C HIS A 168 -27.94 1.81 0.32
N GLU A 169 -27.36 0.93 1.14
CA GLU A 169 -26.35 -0.06 0.65
C GLU A 169 -26.84 -1.53 0.61
N ARG A 170 -28.16 -1.80 0.54
CA ARG A 170 -28.70 -3.18 0.55
C ARG A 170 -28.94 -3.85 -0.81
N ASN A 171 -28.48 -3.26 -1.91
CA ASN A 171 -28.54 -3.89 -3.24
C ASN A 171 -27.20 -4.52 -3.63
N THR A 172 -26.67 -5.43 -2.79
CA THR A 172 -25.44 -6.17 -3.06
C THR A 172 -25.70 -7.35 -4.01
N ARG A 173 -25.84 -7.01 -5.29
CA ARG A 173 -25.66 -7.89 -6.44
C ARG A 173 -24.34 -8.67 -6.29
N LYS A 174 -24.39 -10.01 -6.35
CA LYS A 174 -23.26 -10.94 -6.61
C LYS A 174 -21.88 -10.29 -6.40
N GLU A 175 -21.54 -9.93 -5.17
CA GLU A 175 -20.26 -9.26 -4.91
C GLU A 175 -19.16 -10.28 -5.20
N GLY A 176 -18.44 -10.05 -6.31
CA GLY A 176 -17.27 -10.83 -6.65
C GLY A 176 -16.17 -10.57 -5.63
N ARG A 177 -15.38 -11.60 -5.33
CA ARG A 177 -14.27 -11.54 -4.37
C ARG A 177 -13.34 -10.37 -4.69
N VAL A 178 -13.03 -9.53 -3.70
CA VAL A 178 -12.01 -8.48 -3.87
C VAL A 178 -10.60 -9.08 -3.85
N VAL A 179 -9.77 -8.63 -4.81
CA VAL A 179 -8.34 -8.92 -4.86
C VAL A 179 -7.54 -7.62 -4.86
N CYS A 180 -6.46 -7.59 -4.08
CA CYS A 180 -5.66 -6.39 -3.87
C CYS A 180 -4.22 -6.58 -4.37
N ALA A 181 -3.60 -5.47 -4.77
CA ALA A 181 -2.17 -5.36 -5.01
C ALA A 181 -1.62 -4.07 -4.41
N ILE A 182 -0.36 -4.08 -4.03
CA ILE A 182 0.36 -2.88 -3.60
C ILE A 182 1.63 -2.73 -4.41
N ASP A 183 1.99 -1.49 -4.70
CA ASP A 183 3.26 -1.12 -5.31
C ASP A 183 3.86 0.11 -4.63
N VAL A 184 5.19 0.21 -4.70
CA VAL A 184 5.97 1.31 -4.15
C VAL A 184 6.95 1.75 -5.21
N CYS A 185 7.10 3.06 -5.42
CA CYS A 185 7.92 3.58 -6.49
C CYS A 185 8.72 4.81 -6.02
N PRO A 186 10.06 4.84 -6.15
CA PRO A 186 10.88 5.97 -5.73
C PRO A 186 10.72 7.13 -6.72
N VAL A 187 10.22 8.27 -6.26
CA VAL A 187 9.99 9.43 -7.14
C VAL A 187 11.30 9.98 -7.71
N ALA A 188 12.37 9.95 -6.90
CA ALA A 188 13.70 10.36 -7.32
C ALA A 188 14.27 9.48 -8.45
N GLU A 189 14.03 8.18 -8.38
CA GLU A 189 14.50 7.22 -9.39
C GLU A 189 13.73 7.38 -10.70
N VAL A 190 12.41 7.57 -10.62
CA VAL A 190 11.57 7.90 -11.77
C VAL A 190 12.08 9.17 -12.48
N HIS A 191 12.39 10.23 -11.72
CA HIS A 191 12.99 11.44 -12.26
C HIS A 191 14.32 11.14 -12.97
N ARG A 192 15.24 10.46 -12.28
CA ARG A 192 16.57 10.10 -12.80
C ARG A 192 16.48 9.31 -14.10
N VAL A 193 15.61 8.30 -14.17
CA VAL A 193 15.46 7.45 -15.36
C VAL A 193 14.85 8.24 -16.51
N ARG A 194 13.84 9.07 -16.26
CA ARG A 194 13.26 9.94 -17.30
C ARG A 194 14.29 10.93 -17.85
N THR A 195 15.09 11.54 -16.99
CA THR A 195 16.14 12.49 -17.39
C THR A 195 17.24 11.80 -18.18
N ARG A 196 17.68 10.61 -17.75
CA ARG A 196 18.72 9.84 -18.43
C ARG A 196 18.25 9.22 -19.75
N PHE A 197 16.98 8.84 -19.86
CA PHE A 197 16.41 8.19 -21.03
C PHE A 197 15.10 8.87 -21.46
N PRO A 198 15.16 10.05 -22.08
CA PRO A 198 13.97 10.82 -22.43
C PRO A 198 12.98 10.07 -23.35
N GLN A 199 13.49 9.19 -24.21
CA GLN A 199 12.69 8.32 -25.06
C GLN A 199 11.89 7.27 -24.27
N LEU A 200 12.46 6.75 -23.18
CA LEU A 200 11.72 5.89 -22.25
C LEU A 200 10.69 6.72 -21.50
N GLY A 201 11.06 7.91 -21.03
CA GLY A 201 10.12 8.89 -20.48
C GLY A 201 8.91 9.12 -21.38
N ARG A 202 9.11 9.43 -22.66
CA ARG A 202 8.01 9.63 -23.64
C ARG A 202 7.14 8.39 -23.81
N ARG A 203 7.73 7.19 -23.85
CA ARG A 203 7.00 5.91 -23.96
C ARG A 203 6.25 5.52 -22.68
N TRP A 204 6.78 5.90 -21.53
CA TRP A 204 6.16 5.71 -20.22
C TRP A 204 5.01 6.70 -20.01
N MET A 205 4.98 7.79 -20.79
CA MET A 205 4.17 8.98 -20.53
C MET A 205 3.33 9.50 -21.71
N PRO A 206 2.79 8.71 -22.65
CA PRO A 206 1.81 9.27 -23.60
C PRO A 206 0.60 9.87 -22.86
N GLN A 207 0.35 9.40 -21.64
CA GLN A 207 -0.76 9.78 -20.77
C GLN A 207 -0.36 10.61 -19.55
N CYS A 208 0.86 11.16 -19.44
CA CYS A 208 1.23 11.99 -18.28
C CYS A 208 1.46 13.45 -18.69
N VAL A 209 0.61 13.97 -19.58
CA VAL A 209 0.55 15.39 -19.90
C VAL A 209 -0.33 16.05 -18.85
N THR A 210 0.30 16.68 -17.86
CA THR A 210 -0.41 17.49 -16.87
C THR A 210 -0.80 18.84 -17.48
N ASP A 211 -2.09 19.14 -17.42
CA ASP A 211 -2.72 20.42 -17.75
C ASP A 211 -2.96 21.32 -16.53
N ALA A 212 -2.56 20.90 -15.33
CA ALA A 212 -2.75 21.74 -14.16
C ALA A 212 -1.97 23.04 -14.21
N CYS A 213 -2.59 24.04 -13.59
CA CYS A 213 -1.99 25.32 -13.34
C CYS A 213 -0.90 25.25 -12.26
N SER A 214 -0.06 26.28 -12.26
CA SER A 214 1.03 26.45 -11.29
C SER A 214 0.54 26.37 -9.83
N ASP A 215 -0.64 26.91 -9.55
CA ASP A 215 -1.19 26.94 -8.19
C ASP A 215 -1.56 25.54 -7.68
N THR A 216 -2.19 24.72 -8.52
CA THR A 216 -2.50 23.32 -8.18
C THR A 216 -1.22 22.51 -7.96
N ILE A 217 -0.19 22.73 -8.78
CA ILE A 217 1.11 22.06 -8.62
C ILE A 217 1.72 22.41 -7.25
N LYS A 218 1.74 23.69 -6.89
CA LYS A 218 2.27 24.16 -5.60
C LYS A 218 1.46 23.61 -4.44
N GLU A 219 0.14 23.63 -4.54
CA GLU A 219 -0.77 23.10 -3.52
C GLU A 219 -0.47 21.62 -3.26
N VAL A 220 -0.39 20.79 -4.31
CA VAL A 220 -0.12 19.36 -4.17
C VAL A 220 1.28 19.10 -3.61
N LEU A 221 2.31 19.79 -4.10
CA LEU A 221 3.67 19.62 -3.58
C LEU A 221 3.77 20.02 -2.10
N ARG A 222 3.14 21.13 -1.70
CA ARG A 222 3.08 21.51 -0.28
C ARG A 222 2.31 20.50 0.55
N ALA A 223 1.17 20.01 0.03
CA ALA A 223 0.35 19.02 0.73
C ALA A 223 1.11 17.72 1.02
N ILE A 224 1.98 17.26 0.11
CA ILE A 224 2.81 16.06 0.36
C ILE A 224 3.97 16.31 1.30
N GLU A 225 4.53 17.52 1.34
CA GLU A 225 5.64 17.88 2.23
C GLU A 225 5.18 17.92 3.70
N MET A 226 3.92 18.30 3.93
CA MET A 226 3.33 18.31 5.26
C MET A 226 3.15 16.89 5.81
N PRO A 227 3.36 16.68 7.13
CA PRO A 227 2.96 15.44 7.77
C PRO A 227 1.48 15.19 7.54
N TRP A 228 1.14 14.05 6.95
CA TRP A 228 -0.25 13.63 6.86
C TRP A 228 -0.71 13.17 8.24
N THR A 229 -1.53 14.00 8.90
CA THR A 229 -2.23 13.60 10.11
C THR A 229 -3.29 12.59 9.69
N GLU A 230 -3.09 11.30 9.99
CA GLU A 230 -4.16 10.34 9.80
C GLU A 230 -5.36 10.77 10.65
N PRO A 231 -6.58 10.82 10.11
CA PRO A 231 -7.75 11.12 10.92
C PRO A 231 -7.83 10.06 12.01
N THR A 232 -7.71 10.49 13.26
CA THR A 232 -7.82 9.63 14.44
C THR A 232 -9.26 9.11 14.50
N VAL A 233 -9.53 7.97 13.87
CA VAL A 233 -10.79 7.27 14.07
C VAL A 233 -10.71 6.67 15.46
N SER A 234 -11.21 7.41 16.45
CA SER A 234 -11.38 6.97 17.83
C SER A 234 -12.40 5.83 17.89
N THR A 235 -11.99 4.62 17.52
CA THR A 235 -12.67 3.40 17.96
C THR A 235 -12.15 3.11 19.35
N ASP A 236 -12.94 3.54 20.33
CA ASP A 236 -12.60 3.50 21.74
C ASP A 236 -12.30 2.08 22.26
N THR A 237 -11.55 2.06 23.35
CA THR A 237 -11.10 0.96 24.23
C THR A 237 -9.82 0.20 23.86
N THR A 238 -8.78 0.50 24.66
CA THR A 238 -7.45 -0.13 24.84
C THR A 238 -6.26 0.45 24.06
N ASP A 239 -5.98 1.74 24.31
CA ASP A 239 -4.77 2.26 24.98
C ASP A 239 -3.36 1.63 24.81
N PHE A 240 -3.09 0.80 23.79
CA PHE A 240 -1.79 0.11 23.62
C PHE A 240 -0.94 0.56 22.42
N LEU A 241 -1.31 1.63 21.69
CA LEU A 241 -0.54 2.12 20.53
C LEU A 241 -0.06 3.56 20.63
N ARG A 242 -0.16 4.20 21.80
CA ARG A 242 0.36 5.55 22.03
C ARG A 242 1.89 5.61 22.20
N THR A 243 2.59 4.48 22.04
CA THR A 243 4.03 4.35 22.36
C THR A 243 4.83 3.67 21.25
N LEU A 244 4.38 3.78 20.00
CA LEU A 244 5.23 3.45 18.85
C LEU A 244 5.56 4.73 18.08
N CYS A 245 6.59 5.41 18.60
CA CYS A 245 7.46 6.33 17.86
C CYS A 245 6.85 7.66 17.38
N GLU A 246 6.31 8.47 18.29
CA GLU A 246 6.53 9.92 18.20
C GLU A 246 7.97 10.18 18.69
N GLY A 247 8.96 9.96 17.81
CA GLY A 247 10.33 10.34 18.10
C GLY A 247 10.47 11.87 18.12
N ASP A 248 11.33 12.39 18.99
CA ASP A 248 11.68 13.81 19.12
C ASP A 248 12.16 14.47 17.80
N ASP A 249 12.39 13.70 16.73
CA ASP A 249 12.71 14.16 15.37
C ASP A 249 11.51 14.78 14.60
N ALA A 250 10.31 14.80 15.17
CA ALA A 250 9.13 15.36 14.52
C ALA A 250 9.28 16.85 14.14
N ALA A 251 10.09 17.61 14.90
CA ALA A 251 10.29 19.05 14.69
C ALA A 251 11.10 19.38 13.42
N ASP A 252 12.06 18.52 13.03
CA ASP A 252 12.93 18.73 11.85
C ASP A 252 12.43 18.02 10.58
N THR A 253 11.33 17.30 10.68
CA THR A 253 10.81 16.52 9.55
C THR A 253 10.29 17.39 8.39
N PRO A 254 9.52 18.48 8.61
CA PRO A 254 9.04 19.33 7.51
C PRO A 254 10.16 20.04 6.76
N SER A 255 11.22 20.46 7.46
CA SER A 255 12.35 21.16 6.86
C SER A 255 13.14 20.25 5.90
N ARG A 256 13.28 18.96 6.23
CA ARG A 256 13.95 17.94 5.39
C ARG A 256 13.17 17.54 4.12
N ARG A 257 11.87 17.81 4.08
CA ARG A 257 11.00 17.50 2.93
C ARG A 257 10.83 18.70 1.99
N CYS A 258 10.92 19.91 2.54
CA CYS A 258 10.71 21.13 1.78
C CYS A 258 11.67 21.23 0.60
N ASN A 259 11.13 21.41 -0.62
CA ASN A 259 11.91 21.51 -1.84
C ASN A 259 12.86 20.31 -2.07
N TRP A 260 12.55 19.12 -1.56
CA TRP A 260 13.34 17.88 -1.70
C TRP A 260 13.88 17.66 -3.13
N TRP A 261 13.09 18.03 -4.13
CA TRP A 261 13.40 17.88 -5.55
C TRP A 261 14.61 18.70 -6.02
N ARG A 262 15.01 19.74 -5.28
CA ARG A 262 16.24 20.52 -5.53
C ARG A 262 17.50 19.83 -5.03
N HIS A 263 17.34 18.87 -4.13
CA HIS A 263 18.42 18.23 -3.39
C HIS A 263 18.70 16.80 -3.89
N LEU A 264 17.98 16.36 -4.93
CA LEU A 264 18.26 15.10 -5.62
C LEU A 264 19.65 15.12 -6.27
N SER A 265 20.24 13.94 -6.48
CA SER A 265 21.51 13.81 -7.22
C SER A 265 21.44 14.38 -8.64
N GLN A 266 20.26 14.32 -9.25
CA GLN A 266 19.88 15.06 -10.45
C GLN A 266 18.69 15.94 -10.05
N PRO A 267 18.91 17.24 -9.75
CA PRO A 267 17.84 18.12 -9.31
C PRO A 267 16.78 18.33 -10.39
N CYS A 268 15.50 18.37 -9.97
CA CYS A 268 14.44 18.88 -10.84
C CYS A 268 14.68 20.38 -11.10
N THR A 269 14.47 20.81 -12.34
CA THR A 269 14.65 22.21 -12.76
C THR A 269 13.49 23.11 -12.34
N SER A 270 12.35 22.53 -11.96
CA SER A 270 11.13 23.26 -11.58
C SER A 270 10.19 22.42 -10.72
N GLU A 271 9.24 23.08 -10.05
CA GLU A 271 8.11 22.43 -9.34
C GLU A 271 7.27 21.56 -10.29
N LEU A 272 7.02 22.03 -11.51
CA LEU A 272 6.31 21.26 -12.53
C LEU A 272 7.03 19.94 -12.83
N GLU A 273 8.37 19.95 -12.85
CA GLU A 273 9.15 18.76 -13.10
C GLU A 273 9.12 17.76 -11.94
N ALA A 274 9.21 18.26 -10.69
CA ALA A 274 9.06 17.46 -9.48
C ALA A 274 7.66 16.82 -9.44
N TYR A 275 6.64 17.63 -9.71
CA TYR A 275 5.24 17.23 -9.79
C TYR A 275 5.02 16.12 -10.84
N ARG A 276 5.53 16.30 -12.07
CA ARG A 276 5.45 15.27 -13.12
C ARG A 276 6.12 13.97 -12.70
N SER A 277 7.21 14.03 -11.93
CA SER A 277 7.91 12.84 -11.44
C SER A 277 7.09 12.08 -10.40
N LEU A 278 6.36 12.80 -9.54
CA LEU A 278 5.43 12.19 -8.57
C LEU A 278 4.27 11.48 -9.28
N VAL A 279 3.60 12.16 -10.21
CA VAL A 279 2.49 11.58 -11.00
C VAL A 279 2.93 10.31 -11.70
N LEU A 280 4.09 10.37 -12.34
CA LEU A 280 4.72 9.22 -12.99
C LEU A 280 4.91 8.04 -12.05
N ALA A 281 5.43 8.27 -10.85
CA ALA A 281 5.63 7.22 -9.86
C ALA A 281 4.30 6.58 -9.44
N GLN A 282 3.23 7.36 -9.36
CA GLN A 282 1.88 6.85 -9.07
C GLN A 282 1.29 6.06 -10.25
N HIS A 283 1.44 6.55 -11.49
CA HIS A 283 1.03 5.81 -12.69
C HIS A 283 1.81 4.50 -12.85
N TRP A 284 3.10 4.51 -12.52
CA TRP A 284 3.92 3.31 -12.46
C TRP A 284 3.34 2.31 -11.45
N GLY A 285 3.06 2.76 -10.24
CA GLY A 285 2.45 1.92 -9.20
C GLY A 285 1.08 1.38 -9.59
N ALA A 286 0.25 2.16 -10.28
CA ALA A 286 -1.05 1.70 -10.80
C ALA A 286 -0.89 0.58 -11.83
N ARG A 287 0.05 0.72 -12.76
CA ARG A 287 0.40 -0.32 -13.75
C ARG A 287 0.93 -1.57 -13.08
N GLU A 288 1.86 -1.44 -12.13
CA GLU A 288 2.41 -2.59 -11.41
C GLU A 288 1.36 -3.30 -10.56
N CYS A 289 0.45 -2.56 -9.93
CA CYS A 289 -0.73 -3.14 -9.29
C CYS A 289 -1.55 -3.97 -10.29
N ALA A 290 -1.80 -3.43 -11.50
CA ALA A 290 -2.54 -4.16 -12.51
C ALA A 290 -1.85 -5.47 -12.95
N ILE A 291 -0.53 -5.46 -13.12
CA ILE A 291 0.25 -6.66 -13.44
C ILE A 291 0.18 -7.67 -12.29
N LYS A 292 0.36 -7.21 -11.05
CA LYS A 292 0.35 -8.04 -9.84
C LYS A 292 -1.01 -8.70 -9.60
N LEU A 293 -2.12 -8.00 -9.87
CA LEU A 293 -3.48 -8.55 -9.76
C LEU A 293 -3.70 -9.73 -10.71
N LEU A 294 -3.11 -9.68 -11.91
CA LEU A 294 -3.17 -10.81 -12.86
C LEU A 294 -2.32 -12.01 -12.42
N GLY A 295 -1.38 -11.82 -11.49
CA GLY A 295 -0.54 -12.88 -10.94
C GLY A 295 0.57 -13.39 -11.88
N ILE A 296 0.89 -12.66 -12.96
CA ILE A 296 1.91 -13.09 -13.92
C ILE A 296 3.25 -12.44 -13.59
N SER A 297 4.18 -13.23 -13.07
CA SER A 297 5.57 -12.80 -12.85
C SER A 297 6.29 -12.50 -14.16
N GLY A 298 7.10 -11.43 -14.18
CA GLY A 298 7.97 -11.10 -15.32
C GLY A 298 7.27 -10.50 -16.54
N ARG A 299 5.95 -10.26 -16.47
CA ARG A 299 5.21 -9.61 -17.56
C ARG A 299 5.27 -8.10 -17.43
N SER A 300 5.39 -7.42 -18.57
CA SER A 300 5.24 -5.97 -18.67
C SER A 300 3.95 -5.64 -19.39
N PHE A 301 3.10 -4.82 -18.79
CA PHE A 301 1.96 -4.21 -19.47
C PHE A 301 2.38 -2.95 -20.21
N SER A 302 1.56 -2.53 -21.18
CA SER A 302 1.62 -1.16 -21.71
C SER A 302 1.43 -0.13 -20.59
N TYR A 303 2.12 1.01 -20.68
CA TYR A 303 1.91 2.13 -19.75
C TYR A 303 0.52 2.73 -19.83
N GLU A 304 -0.15 2.54 -20.96
CA GLU A 304 -1.53 2.98 -21.20
C GLU A 304 -2.59 1.96 -20.77
N CYS A 305 -2.19 0.88 -20.08
CA CYS A 305 -3.10 -0.21 -19.75
C CYS A 305 -4.22 0.22 -18.80
N VAL A 306 -4.03 1.27 -17.99
CA VAL A 306 -5.07 1.83 -17.12
C VAL A 306 -5.52 3.17 -17.69
N ARG A 307 -6.82 3.33 -17.92
CA ARG A 307 -7.42 4.56 -18.48
C ARG A 307 -8.60 5.02 -17.64
N CYS A 308 -9.03 6.27 -17.85
CA CYS A 308 -10.32 6.74 -17.36
C CYS A 308 -11.43 5.84 -17.91
N ASP A 309 -12.46 5.56 -17.11
CA ASP A 309 -13.69 4.90 -17.56
C ASP A 309 -14.67 5.96 -18.09
N PRO A 310 -14.83 6.16 -19.41
CA PRO A 310 -15.78 7.15 -19.93
C PRO A 310 -17.24 6.68 -19.81
N GLN A 311 -17.48 5.40 -19.52
CA GLN A 311 -18.81 4.77 -19.56
C GLN A 311 -19.29 4.27 -18.20
N ALA A 312 -18.60 4.59 -17.11
CA ALA A 312 -19.02 4.23 -15.77
C ALA A 312 -20.44 4.78 -15.50
N PRO A 313 -21.49 3.94 -15.39
CA PRO A 313 -22.79 4.43 -14.98
C PRO A 313 -22.67 5.00 -13.57
N SER A 314 -23.21 6.20 -13.35
CA SER A 314 -23.16 6.92 -12.07
C SER A 314 -23.69 6.11 -10.88
N GLU A 315 -24.49 5.08 -11.15
CA GLU A 315 -25.21 4.29 -10.15
C GLU A 315 -24.45 3.07 -9.59
N GLU A 316 -23.38 2.58 -10.26
CA GLU A 316 -22.53 1.48 -9.74
C GLU A 316 -21.18 1.97 -9.21
N SER A 317 -20.99 3.29 -9.14
CA SER A 317 -19.74 3.91 -8.75
C SER A 317 -19.77 4.36 -7.30
N CYS A 318 -18.71 4.05 -6.54
CA CYS A 318 -18.46 4.73 -5.27
C CYS A 318 -18.41 6.23 -5.55
N PRO A 319 -19.38 7.04 -5.07
CA PRO A 319 -19.49 8.45 -5.46
C PRO A 319 -18.29 9.29 -5.01
N SER A 320 -17.47 8.76 -4.08
CA SER A 320 -16.24 9.41 -3.62
C SER A 320 -15.00 9.09 -4.48
N ALA A 321 -15.08 8.14 -5.41
CA ALA A 321 -13.94 7.81 -6.27
C ALA A 321 -13.86 8.76 -7.48
N LEU A 322 -12.72 9.44 -7.63
CA LEU A 322 -12.46 10.29 -8.79
C LEU A 322 -12.07 9.44 -10.02
N PRO A 323 -12.35 9.89 -11.25
CA PRO A 323 -11.85 9.22 -12.44
C PRO A 323 -10.31 9.21 -12.46
N PHE A 324 -9.73 8.10 -12.90
CA PHE A 324 -8.31 7.99 -13.18
C PHE A 324 -7.97 8.94 -14.33
N THR A 325 -7.16 9.96 -14.06
CA THR A 325 -6.77 10.96 -15.05
C THR A 325 -5.28 10.87 -15.35
N THR A 326 -4.92 11.42 -16.50
CA THR A 326 -3.54 11.64 -16.94
C THR A 326 -2.78 12.66 -16.09
N SER A 327 -3.53 13.49 -15.37
CA SER A 327 -3.00 14.73 -14.85
C SER A 327 -2.76 14.69 -13.35
N PHE A 328 -3.58 14.06 -12.51
CA PHE A 328 -3.42 14.14 -11.04
C PHE A 328 -3.97 12.92 -10.31
N MET A 329 -3.07 12.12 -9.73
CA MET A 329 -3.39 11.30 -8.56
C MET A 329 -3.02 12.11 -7.31
N ARG A 330 -3.94 12.91 -6.78
CA ARG A 330 -3.76 13.53 -5.47
C ARG A 330 -3.57 12.40 -4.43
N PRO A 331 -2.56 12.50 -3.56
CA PRO A 331 -2.39 11.57 -2.46
C PRO A 331 -3.66 11.50 -1.60
N HIS A 332 -3.88 10.34 -1.00
CA HIS A 332 -5.02 10.02 -0.15
C HIS A 332 -6.39 10.14 -0.82
N ILE A 333 -6.43 10.09 -2.16
CA ILE A 333 -7.67 10.04 -2.93
C ILE A 333 -7.86 8.67 -3.55
N LEU A 334 -9.11 8.21 -3.54
CA LEU A 334 -9.56 7.02 -4.26
C LEU A 334 -9.84 7.38 -5.72
N TYR A 335 -9.22 6.62 -6.62
CA TYR A 335 -9.37 6.74 -8.06
C TYR A 335 -10.01 5.49 -8.66
N ARG A 336 -10.70 5.68 -9.78
CA ARG A 336 -11.32 4.63 -10.57
C ARG A 336 -10.80 4.67 -12.00
N GLY A 337 -10.17 3.58 -12.45
CA GLY A 337 -9.72 3.40 -13.82
C GLY A 337 -10.19 2.06 -14.40
N VAL A 338 -9.93 1.84 -15.68
CA VAL A 338 -10.24 0.58 -16.38
C VAL A 338 -8.99 0.05 -17.05
N VAL A 339 -8.80 -1.26 -16.93
CA VAL A 339 -7.80 -2.00 -17.69
C VAL A 339 -8.28 -2.18 -19.13
N ASP A 340 -7.57 -1.57 -20.07
CA ASP A 340 -7.96 -1.47 -21.47
C ASP A 340 -6.89 -2.03 -22.43
N GLY A 341 -7.21 -2.05 -23.72
CA GLY A 341 -6.33 -2.52 -24.79
C GLY A 341 -6.06 -4.02 -24.73
N ALA A 342 -4.83 -4.42 -25.07
CA ALA A 342 -4.44 -5.83 -25.13
C ALA A 342 -4.47 -6.55 -23.76
N GLU A 343 -4.46 -5.79 -22.66
CA GLU A 343 -4.40 -6.35 -21.30
C GLU A 343 -5.77 -6.72 -20.72
N ARG A 344 -6.85 -6.21 -21.33
CA ARG A 344 -8.23 -6.51 -20.91
C ARG A 344 -8.58 -7.99 -21.07
N ALA A 345 -8.19 -8.61 -22.19
CA ALA A 345 -8.53 -10.01 -22.46
C ALA A 345 -7.86 -11.01 -21.47
N PRO A 346 -6.56 -10.88 -21.13
CA PRO A 346 -5.97 -11.63 -20.01
C PRO A 346 -6.70 -11.46 -18.68
N TRP A 347 -7.11 -10.24 -18.33
CA TRP A 347 -7.86 -9.97 -17.11
C TRP A 347 -9.19 -10.71 -17.07
N GLN A 348 -9.98 -10.60 -18.15
CA GLN A 348 -11.26 -11.30 -18.27
C GLN A 348 -11.09 -12.82 -18.20
N ARG A 349 -10.04 -13.38 -18.84
CA ARG A 349 -9.71 -14.82 -18.74
C ARG A 349 -9.35 -15.26 -17.33
N ALA A 350 -8.72 -14.39 -16.54
CA ALA A 350 -8.44 -14.63 -15.13
C ALA A 350 -9.66 -14.40 -14.22
N GLY A 351 -10.82 -14.08 -14.79
CA GLY A 351 -12.02 -13.75 -14.03
C GLY A 351 -11.94 -12.39 -13.34
N LEU A 352 -11.00 -11.53 -13.70
CA LEU A 352 -10.87 -10.20 -13.10
C LEU A 352 -11.76 -9.20 -13.83
N SER A 353 -12.50 -8.40 -13.05
CA SER A 353 -13.15 -7.21 -13.56
C SER A 353 -12.09 -6.25 -14.08
N PRO A 354 -12.24 -5.70 -15.31
CA PRO A 354 -11.31 -4.69 -15.82
C PRO A 354 -11.43 -3.37 -15.04
N LEU A 355 -12.47 -3.21 -14.21
CA LEU A 355 -12.61 -2.06 -13.33
C LEU A 355 -11.60 -2.13 -12.18
N LEU A 356 -10.73 -1.12 -12.12
CA LEU A 356 -9.64 -1.01 -11.15
C LEU A 356 -9.86 0.21 -10.25
N HIS A 357 -9.80 -0.02 -8.95
CA HIS A 357 -9.78 1.06 -7.96
C HIS A 357 -8.38 1.24 -7.42
N LEU A 358 -7.94 2.48 -7.29
CA LEU A 358 -6.57 2.84 -6.94
C LEU A 358 -6.59 3.85 -5.80
N TYR A 359 -5.90 3.53 -4.70
CA TYR A 359 -5.65 4.46 -3.61
C TYR A 359 -4.15 4.70 -3.54
N SER A 360 -3.71 5.96 -3.46
CA SER A 360 -2.28 6.27 -3.43
C SER A 360 -1.94 7.25 -2.32
N TRP A 361 -0.72 7.19 -1.80
CA TRP A 361 -0.18 8.17 -0.87
C TRP A 361 1.34 8.31 -1.03
N VAL A 362 1.95 9.20 -0.27
CA VAL A 362 3.40 9.43 -0.28
C VAL A 362 4.00 8.99 1.06
N GLU A 363 5.06 8.20 0.99
CA GLU A 363 5.91 7.89 2.13
C GLU A 363 7.26 8.59 1.97
N TRP A 364 7.78 9.11 3.07
CA TRP A 364 9.04 9.84 3.09
C TRP A 364 10.11 9.01 3.77
N CYS A 365 11.18 8.70 3.03
CA CYS A 365 12.31 7.96 3.56
C CYS A 365 13.54 8.86 3.69
N PRO A 366 14.31 8.74 4.79
CA PRO A 366 15.59 9.41 4.95
C PRO A 366 16.54 9.07 3.82
N HIS A 367 17.00 10.08 3.09
CA HIS A 367 18.01 9.93 2.05
C HIS A 367 19.39 10.39 2.52
N SER A 368 19.42 11.48 3.29
CA SER A 368 20.61 12.02 3.93
C SER A 368 20.26 12.60 5.30
N ALA A 369 21.24 13.13 6.03
CA ALA A 369 21.00 13.81 7.30
C ALA A 369 20.07 15.04 7.17
N VAL A 370 19.98 15.62 5.97
CA VAL A 370 19.29 16.90 5.72
C VAL A 370 18.12 16.78 4.75
N MET A 371 17.84 15.59 4.22
CA MET A 371 16.82 15.41 3.19
C MET A 371 16.13 14.05 3.29
N ASP A 372 14.82 14.09 3.13
CA ASP A 372 13.98 12.92 2.85
C ASP A 372 13.59 12.88 1.37
N THR A 373 13.44 11.68 0.83
CA THR A 373 12.95 11.45 -0.54
C THR A 373 11.59 10.80 -0.53
N PRO A 374 10.66 11.23 -1.41
CA PRO A 374 9.33 10.66 -1.46
C PRO A 374 9.28 9.36 -2.27
N TYR A 375 8.45 8.45 -1.80
CA TYR A 375 8.03 7.20 -2.44
C TYR A 375 6.54 7.27 -2.67
N ALA A 376 6.11 7.07 -3.91
CA ALA A 376 4.69 6.89 -4.20
C ALA A 376 4.30 5.46 -3.81
N VAL A 377 3.28 5.32 -2.98
CA VAL A 377 2.68 4.02 -2.63
C VAL A 377 1.31 3.96 -3.25
N VAL A 378 1.01 2.88 -3.97
CA VAL A 378 -0.27 2.67 -4.65
C VAL A 378 -0.82 1.32 -4.26
N VAL A 379 -2.07 1.29 -3.82
CA VAL A 379 -2.84 0.07 -3.62
C VAL A 379 -3.94 0.02 -4.68
N GLY A 380 -3.95 -1.05 -5.47
CA GLY A 380 -4.98 -1.33 -6.45
C GLY A 380 -5.86 -2.48 -6.01
N CYS A 381 -7.15 -2.45 -6.33
CA CYS A 381 -8.02 -3.62 -6.22
C CYS A 381 -9.06 -3.69 -7.32
N CYS A 382 -9.51 -4.91 -7.60
CA CYS A 382 -10.64 -5.18 -8.48
C CYS A 382 -11.47 -6.35 -7.93
N SER A 383 -12.68 -6.49 -8.46
CA SER A 383 -13.51 -7.66 -8.20
C SER A 383 -13.07 -8.82 -9.09
N ALA A 384 -13.06 -10.03 -8.54
CA ALA A 384 -12.83 -11.26 -9.26
C ALA A 384 -14.11 -12.12 -9.27
N SER A 385 -14.55 -12.51 -10.47
CA SER A 385 -15.54 -13.56 -10.63
C SER A 385 -14.92 -14.91 -10.27
N LEU A 386 -15.70 -15.79 -9.65
CA LEU A 386 -15.29 -17.18 -9.52
C LEU A 386 -15.02 -17.75 -10.92
N PRO A 387 -13.95 -18.56 -11.08
CA PRO A 387 -13.85 -19.37 -12.28
C PRO A 387 -15.15 -20.17 -12.37
N ALA A 388 -15.89 -20.00 -13.47
CA ALA A 388 -17.03 -20.85 -13.75
C ALA A 388 -16.47 -22.28 -13.70
N HIS A 389 -16.86 -23.05 -12.67
CA HIS A 389 -16.37 -24.40 -12.51
C HIS A 389 -16.51 -25.09 -13.87
N SER A 390 -15.38 -25.49 -14.44
CA SER A 390 -15.34 -26.45 -15.53
C SER A 390 -15.86 -27.76 -14.95
N CYS A 391 -17.19 -27.88 -14.92
CA CYS A 391 -17.90 -29.13 -14.68
C CYS A 391 -17.52 -30.15 -15.74
#